data_AF-A0A8S2UBU3-F1
#
_entry.id   AF-A0A8S2UBU3-F1
#
_cell.length_a   1.000
_cell.length_b   1.000
_cell.length_c   1.000
_cell.angle_alpha   90.00
_cell.angle_beta   90.00
_cell.angle_gamma   90.00
#
_symmetry.space_group_name_H-M   'P 1'
#
loop_
_entity.id
_entity.type
_entity.pdbx_description
1 polymer ?
#
loop_
_entity_poly.entity_id
_entity_poly.type
_entity_poly.pdbx_seq_one_letter_code
_entity_poly.pdbx_strand_id
1 'polypeptide(L)' 'MRQEHRNRVFHDFRTGLCRNLVCSDLFTRGIDIQAVNVVINFDFPRFSETYL' A
#
# COMPACT_ATOMS: atom_id res chain seq x y z
N MET A 1 10.18 -8.04 7.91
CA MET A 1 10.20 -6.60 8.26
C MET A 1 9.55 -6.42 9.64
N ARG A 2 10.18 -5.69 10.58
CA ARG A 2 9.54 -5.41 11.89
C ARG A 2 8.41 -4.39 11.74
N GLN A 3 7.39 -4.47 12.61
CA GLN A 3 6.21 -3.61 12.54
C GLN A 3 6.57 -2.11 12.64
N GLU A 4 7.53 -1.75 13.48
CA GLU A 4 8.01 -0.36 13.60
C GLU A 4 8.52 0.20 12.28
N HIS A 5 9.27 -0.62 11.52
CA HIS A 5 9.77 -0.22 10.22
C HIS A 5 8.62 -0.05 9.22
N ARG A 6 7.60 -0.93 9.27
CA ARG A 6 6.39 -0.82 8.43
C ARG A 6 5.63 0.48 8.69
N ASN A 7 5.48 0.83 9.97
CA ASN A 7 4.81 2.07 10.37
C ASN A 7 5.57 3.30 9.89
N ARG A 8 6.91 3.29 9.95
CA ARG A 8 7.74 4.40 9.44
C ARG A 8 7.58 4.58 7.94
N VAL A 9 7.74 3.50 7.15
CA VAL A 9 7.60 3.56 5.68
C VAL A 9 6.20 4.05 5.28
N PHE A 10 5.17 3.59 5.98
CA PHE A 10 3.79 4.05 5.74
C PHE A 10 3.61 5.54 6.07
N HIS A 11 4.21 6.02 7.17
CA HIS A 11 4.18 7.43 7.53
C HIS A 11 4.89 8.31 6.50
N ASP A 12 6.08 7.89 6.04
CA ASP A 12 6.86 8.60 5.03
C ASP A 12 6.08 8.68 3.70
N PHE A 13 5.40 7.60 3.31
CA PHE A 13 4.52 7.61 2.14
C PHE A 13 3.32 8.55 2.32
N ARG A 14 2.63 8.49 3.47
CA ARG A 14 1.46 9.33 3.74
C ARG A 14 1.81 10.83 3.82
N THR A 15 3.01 11.18 4.27
CA THR A 15 3.49 12.56 4.36
C THR A 15 4.11 13.08 3.06
N GLY A 16 4.19 12.24 2.01
CA GLY A 16 4.73 12.62 0.71
C GLY A 16 6.25 12.60 0.63
N LEU A 17 6.96 12.07 1.64
CA LEU A 17 8.40 11.85 1.60
C LEU A 17 8.77 10.72 0.63
N CYS A 18 7.83 9.83 0.31
CA CYS A 18 7.96 8.78 -0.70
C CYS A 18 6.87 8.91 -1.75
N ARG A 19 7.24 8.90 -3.04
CA ARG A 19 6.29 8.99 -4.16
C ARG A 19 5.58 7.67 -4.47
N ASN A 20 6.26 6.55 -4.23
CA ASN A 20 5.78 5.20 -4.55
C ASN A 20 5.88 4.31 -3.32
N LEU A 21 4.89 3.46 -3.10
CA LEU A 21 4.89 2.42 -2.07
C LEU A 21 4.70 1.07 -2.74
N VAL A 22 5.64 0.15 -2.50
CA VAL A 22 5.55 -1.24 -2.97
C VAL A 22 5.36 -2.15 -1.76
N CYS A 23 4.35 -3.01 -1.82
CA CYS A 23 3.97 -3.88 -0.71
C CYS A 23 3.28 -5.16 -1.22
N SER A 24 3.34 -6.22 -0.42
CA SER A 24 2.49 -7.41 -0.57
C SER A 24 1.21 -7.24 0.24
N ASP A 25 0.02 -7.64 -0.27
CA ASP A 25 -1.36 -7.88 0.28
C ASP A 25 -1.89 -7.18 1.55
N LEU A 26 -1.07 -6.42 2.23
CA LEU A 26 -1.25 -5.89 3.57
C LEU A 26 -1.98 -4.54 3.53
N PHE A 27 -1.99 -3.91 2.36
CA PHE A 27 -2.46 -2.55 2.16
C PHE A 27 -3.61 -2.45 1.16
N THR A 28 -4.13 -3.59 0.67
CA THR A 28 -5.24 -3.63 -0.29
C THR A 28 -6.59 -3.27 0.31
N ARG A 29 -6.72 -3.24 1.65
CA ARG A 29 -7.99 -2.92 2.34
C ARG A 29 -7.78 -1.92 3.46
N GLY A 30 -8.58 -0.85 3.47
CA GLY A 30 -8.68 0.08 4.59
C GLY A 30 -7.60 1.17 4.67
N ILE A 31 -6.81 1.37 3.62
CA ILE A 31 -5.94 2.55 3.52
C ILE A 31 -6.66 3.63 2.75
N ASP A 32 -7.00 4.70 3.46
CA ASP A 32 -7.47 5.95 2.88
C ASP A 32 -6.31 6.95 2.86
N ILE A 33 -5.65 7.07 1.70
CA ILE A 33 -4.67 8.11 1.43
C ILE A 33 -5.16 8.89 0.21
N GLN A 34 -5.73 10.07 0.47
CA GLN A 34 -6.33 10.93 -0.56
C GLN A 34 -5.37 11.30 -1.71
N ALA A 35 -4.06 11.25 -1.47
CA ALA A 35 -3.04 11.59 -2.48
C ALA A 35 -2.70 10.42 -3.43
N VAL A 36 -3.28 9.23 -3.25
CA VAL A 36 -3.02 8.07 -4.11
C VAL A 36 -3.98 8.07 -5.29
N ASN A 37 -3.46 8.37 -6.48
CA ASN A 37 -4.26 8.45 -7.70
C ASN A 37 -4.27 7.14 -8.51
N VAL A 38 -3.28 6.27 -8.28
CA VAL A 38 -3.07 5.06 -9.08
C VAL A 38 -2.63 3.93 -8.16
N VAL A 39 -3.26 2.76 -8.34
CA VAL A 39 -2.85 1.49 -7.73
C VAL A 39 -2.53 0.51 -8.84
N ILE A 40 -1.39 -0.17 -8.75
CA ILE A 40 -0.94 -1.16 -9.74
C ILE A 40 -0.82 -2.50 -9.03
N ASN A 41 -1.63 -3.47 -9.45
CA ASN A 41 -1.49 -4.87 -9.05
C ASN A 41 -0.52 -5.56 -10.02
N PHE A 42 0.68 -5.88 -9.53
CA PHE A 42 1.73 -6.52 -10.35
C PHE A 42 1.48 -8.01 -10.60
N ASP A 43 0.80 -8.68 -9.66
CA ASP A 43 0.45 -10.10 -9.75
C ASP A 43 -1.05 -10.30 -9.91
N PHE A 44 -1.43 -11.43 -10.52
CA PHE A 44 -2.83 -11.82 -10.58
C PHE A 44 -3.34 -12.14 -9.17
N PRO A 45 -4.49 -11.54 -8.77
CA PRO A 45 -5.08 -11.81 -7.48
C PRO A 45 -5.53 -13.28 -7.43
N ARG A 46 -5.28 -13.96 -6.31
CA ARG A 46 -5.72 -15.36 -6.10
C ARG A 46 -7.24 -15.49 -5.98
N PHE A 47 -7.90 -14.43 -5.55
CA PHE A 47 -9.35 -14.34 -5.37
C PHE A 47 -9.84 -13.00 -5.92
N SER A 48 -11.02 -12.99 -6.55
CA SER A 48 -11.64 -11.77 -7.11
C SER A 48 -11.79 -10.66 -6.07
N GLU A 49 -12.08 -11.03 -4.82
CA GLU A 49 -12.32 -10.16 -3.68
C GLU A 49 -11.05 -9.43 -3.22
N THR A 50 -9.86 -9.87 -3.63
CA THR A 50 -8.61 -9.16 -3.34
C THR A 50 -8.38 -7.99 -4.29
N TYR A 51 -9.03 -8.00 -5.46
CA TYR A 51 -8.95 -6.94 -6.45
C TYR A 51 -9.98 -5.82 -6.23
N LEU A 52 -11.13 -6.19 -5.65
CA LEU A 52 -12.29 -5.31 -5.38
C LEU A 52 -12.24 -4.75 -3.96
#